data_AF-A0A652YPL6-F1
#
_entry.id   AF-A0A652YPL6-F1
#
_cell.length_a   1.000
_cell.length_b   1.000
_cell.length_c   1.000
_cell.angle_alpha   90.00
_cell.angle_beta   90.00
_cell.angle_gamma   90.00
#
_symmetry.space_group_name_H-M   'P 1'
#
loop_
_entity.id
_entity.type
_entity.pdbx_description
1 polymer ?
#
loop_
_entity_poly.entity_id
_entity_poly.type
_entity_poly.pdbx_seq_one_letter_code
_entity_poly.pdbx_strand_id
1 'polypeptide(L)' 'MAGIPPSGMDSAEILYADGTCNAIAQGMPRSEVLAEFKAVGDVYAQITPMPSQRIAEIYVETAENTYC' A
#
# COMPACT_ATOMS: atom_id res chain seq x y z
N MET A 1 -4.72 14.07 -15.24
CA MET A 1 -4.46 12.85 -14.46
C MET A 1 -3.40 13.20 -13.42
N ALA A 2 -3.81 13.70 -12.25
CA ALA A 2 -2.90 13.85 -11.12
C ALA A 2 -2.78 12.47 -10.46
N GLY A 3 -2.00 11.60 -11.12
CA GLY A 3 -1.58 10.34 -10.52
C GLY A 3 -0.75 10.64 -9.28
N ILE A 4 -0.79 9.74 -8.31
CA ILE A 4 0.21 9.65 -7.25
C ILE A 4 1.58 9.93 -7.91
N PRO A 5 2.35 10.93 -7.44
CA PRO A 5 3.59 11.30 -8.12
C PRO A 5 4.44 10.04 -8.33
N PRO A 6 5.03 9.83 -9.52
CA PRO A 6 5.89 8.69 -9.81
C PRO A 6 7.26 8.84 -9.12
N SER A 7 7.31 9.51 -7.96
CA SER A 7 8.43 9.42 -7.05
C SER A 7 8.38 8.02 -6.48
N GLY A 8 9.28 7.18 -7.00
CA GLY A 8 9.37 5.78 -6.66
C GLY A 8 9.29 5.52 -5.17
N MET A 9 8.78 4.33 -4.87
CA MET A 9 8.65 3.80 -3.53
C MET A 9 9.79 4.27 -2.62
N ASP A 10 9.51 5.26 -1.77
CA ASP A 10 10.44 5.78 -0.78
C ASP A 10 10.76 4.65 0.21
N SER A 11 11.81 4.78 1.00
CA SER A 11 12.28 3.74 1.93
C SER A 11 11.17 3.14 2.85
N ALA A 12 10.10 3.89 3.11
CA ALA A 12 8.90 3.40 3.80
C ALA A 12 8.09 2.38 2.97
N GLU A 13 7.96 2.57 1.66
CA GLU A 13 7.22 1.67 0.75
C GLU A 13 7.88 0.31 0.58
N ILE A 14 9.22 0.24 0.65
CA ILE A 14 9.95 -1.04 0.68
C ILE A 14 9.66 -1.79 1.99
N LEU A 15 9.65 -1.09 3.13
CA LEU A 15 9.29 -1.68 4.43
C LEU A 15 7.82 -2.17 4.45
N TYR A 16 6.91 -1.41 3.82
CA TYR A 16 5.52 -1.80 3.67
C TYR A 16 5.35 -3.00 2.71
N ALA A 17 6.14 -3.08 1.64
CA ALA A 17 6.13 -4.22 0.73
C ALA A 17 6.62 -5.51 1.39
N ASP A 18 7.73 -5.45 2.14
CA ASP A 18 8.25 -6.60 2.90
C ASP A 18 7.28 -7.03 4.01
N GLY A 19 6.66 -6.06 4.70
CA GLY A 19 5.60 -6.33 5.68
C GLY A 19 4.37 -7.01 5.05
N THR A 20 3.99 -6.59 3.84
CA THR A 20 2.86 -7.17 3.08
C THR A 20 3.15 -8.61 2.67
N CYS A 21 4.30 -8.87 2.04
CA CYS A 21 4.67 -10.23 1.62
C CYS A 21 4.81 -11.17 2.83
N ASN A 22 5.39 -10.70 3.94
CA ASN A 22 5.49 -11.50 5.16
C ASN A 22 4.13 -11.80 5.79
N ALA A 23 3.22 -10.81 5.85
CA ALA A 23 1.88 -11.02 6.40
C ALA A 23 1.08 -12.04 5.56
N ILE A 24 1.14 -11.91 4.23
CA ILE A 24 0.48 -12.85 3.30
C ILE A 24 1.11 -14.25 3.44
N ALA A 25 2.44 -14.35 3.51
CA ALA A 25 3.15 -15.62 3.70
C ALA A 25 2.81 -16.31 5.04
N GLN A 26 2.45 -15.53 6.07
CA GLN A 26 1.96 -16.03 7.36
C GLN A 26 0.48 -16.41 7.35
N GLY A 27 -0.20 -16.29 6.20
CA GLY A 27 -1.61 -16.63 6.03
C GLY A 27 -2.58 -15.52 6.43
N MET A 28 -2.10 -14.28 6.60
CA MET A 28 -2.98 -13.13 6.85
C MET A 28 -3.90 -12.91 5.63
N PRO A 29 -5.22 -12.79 5.82
CA PRO A 29 -6.13 -12.45 4.75
C PRO A 29 -5.77 -11.09 4.14
N ARG A 30 -5.85 -10.98 2.81
CA ARG A 30 -5.60 -9.73 2.09
C ARG A 30 -6.45 -8.55 2.60
N SER A 31 -7.66 -8.81 3.09
CA SER A 31 -8.51 -7.78 3.72
C SER A 31 -7.94 -7.21 5.02
N GLU A 32 -7.24 -8.03 5.81
CA GLU A 32 -6.57 -7.58 7.03
C GLU A 32 -5.31 -6.78 6.69
N VAL A 33 -4.55 -7.23 5.68
CA VAL A 33 -3.43 -6.44 5.13
C VAL A 33 -3.92 -5.06 4.66
N LEU A 34 -5.01 -5.01 3.88
CA LEU A 34 -5.60 -3.73 3.46
C LEU A 34 -6.06 -2.85 4.63
N ALA A 35 -6.50 -3.45 5.74
CA ALA A 35 -6.89 -2.71 6.95
C ALA A 35 -5.69 -2.05 7.64
N GLU A 36 -4.54 -2.72 7.70
CA GLU A 36 -3.28 -2.15 8.22
C GLU A 36 -2.81 -0.97 7.36
N PHE A 37 -3.01 -1.04 6.05
CA PHE A 37 -2.68 0.04 5.12
C PHE A 37 -3.67 1.20 5.12
N LYS A 38 -4.81 1.08 5.81
CA LYS A 38 -5.80 2.15 5.88
C LYS A 38 -5.23 3.45 6.45
N ALA A 39 -4.35 3.36 7.46
CA ALA A 39 -3.73 4.55 8.05
C ALA A 39 -2.83 5.29 7.04
N VAL A 40 -2.10 4.55 6.20
CA VAL A 40 -1.30 5.10 5.09
C VAL A 40 -2.23 5.75 4.06
N GLY A 41 -3.28 5.05 3.66
CA GLY A 41 -4.29 5.57 2.75
C GLY A 41 -4.95 6.86 3.27
N ASP A 42 -5.26 6.93 4.56
CA ASP A 42 -5.89 8.10 5.20
C ASP A 42 -4.96 9.32 5.20
N VAL A 43 -3.64 9.12 5.35
CA VAL A 43 -2.64 10.20 5.27
C VAL A 43 -2.54 10.72 3.83
N TYR A 44 -2.37 9.84 2.85
CA TYR A 44 -2.21 10.26 1.46
C TYR A 44 -3.50 10.79 0.84
N ALA A 45 -4.68 10.36 1.30
CA ALA A 45 -5.95 10.91 0.86
C ALA A 45 -6.14 12.39 1.20
N GLN A 46 -5.37 12.94 2.17
CA GLN A 46 -5.42 14.37 2.50
C GLN A 46 -4.72 15.25 1.46
N ILE A 47 -3.79 14.66 0.70
CA ILE A 47 -2.93 15.37 -0.25
C ILE A 47 -3.09 14.89 -1.69
N THR A 48 -3.95 13.90 -1.92
CA THR A 48 -4.26 13.34 -3.24
C THR A 48 -5.78 13.38 -3.49
N PRO A 49 -6.23 13.47 -4.76
CA PRO A 49 -7.65 13.39 -5.10
C PRO A 49 -8.17 11.94 -5.12
N MET A 50 -7.59 11.03 -4.33
CA MET A 50 -7.94 9.61 -4.29
C MET A 50 -8.48 9.19 -2.92
N PRO A 51 -9.46 8.27 -2.90
CA PRO A 51 -9.90 7.66 -1.64
C PRO A 51 -8.78 6.86 -0.99
N SER A 52 -8.71 6.92 0.35
CA SER A 52 -7.77 6.15 1.18
C SER A 52 -7.71 4.66 0.81
N GLN A 53 -8.89 4.04 0.61
CA GLN A 53 -8.98 2.64 0.23
C GLN A 53 -8.31 2.34 -1.13
N ARG A 54 -8.46 3.24 -2.10
CA ARG A 54 -7.82 3.08 -3.40
C ARG A 54 -6.30 3.20 -3.32
N ILE A 55 -5.81 4.03 -2.41
CA ILE A 55 -4.37 4.19 -2.15
C ILE A 55 -3.84 2.90 -1.50
N ALA A 56 -4.51 2.38 -0.47
CA ALA A 56 -4.14 1.11 0.16
C ALA A 56 -4.09 -0.06 -0.85
N GLU A 57 -5.07 -0.15 -1.75
CA GLU A 57 -5.09 -1.13 -2.84
C GLU A 57 -3.85 -1.02 -3.75
N ILE A 58 -3.49 0.19 -4.19
CA ILE A 58 -2.34 0.41 -5.07
C ILE A 58 -1.03 -0.04 -4.40
N TYR A 59 -0.88 0.24 -3.11
CA TYR A 59 0.32 -0.14 -2.36
C TYR A 59 0.43 -1.66 -2.19
N VAL A 60 -0.66 -2.32 -1.77
CA VAL A 60 -0.69 -3.78 -1.60
C VAL A 60 -0.51 -4.48 -2.95
N GLU A 61 -1.18 -4.02 -4.01
CA GLU A 61 -1.03 -4.57 -5.36
C GLU A 61 0.39 -4.41 -5.91
N THR A 62 1.04 -3.27 -5.67
CA THR A 62 2.42 -3.06 -6.10
C THR A 62 3.39 -3.93 -5.30
N ALA A 63 3.16 -4.09 -4.00
CA ALA A 63 3.91 -4.98 -3.13
C ALA A 63 3.84 -6.44 -3.63
N GLU A 64 2.61 -6.94 -3.84
CA GLU A 64 2.32 -8.29 -4.34
C GLU A 64 2.99 -8.56 -5.70
N ASN A 65 2.90 -7.63 -6.65
CA ASN A 65 3.41 -7.83 -8.01
C ASN A 65 4.93 -7.68 -8.15
N THR A 66 5.57 -6.95 -7.23
CA THR A 66 6.98 -6.56 -7.40
C THR A 66 7.91 -7.31 -6.45
N TYR A 67 7.44 -7.72 -5.27
CA TYR A 67 8.31 -8.19 -4.19
C TYR A 67 8.02 -9.60 -3.67
N CYS A 68 6.87 -10.23 -3.97
CA CYS A 68 6.47 -11.52 -3.36
C CYS A 68 6.82 -12.81 -4.17
#